data_AF-E3MR31-F1
#
_entry.id   AF-E3MR31-F1
#
_cell.length_a   1.000
_cell.length_b   1.000
_cell.length_c   1.000
_cell.angle_alpha   90.00
_cell.angle_beta   90.00
_cell.angle_gamma   90.00
#
_symmetry.space_group_name_H-M   'P 1'
#
loop_
_entity.id
_entity.type
_entity.pdbx_description
1 polymer ?
#
loop_
_entity_poly.entity_id
_entity_poly.type
_entity_poly.pdbx_seq_one_letter_code
_entity_poly.pdbx_strand_id
1 'polypeptide(L)'
;MTEEKLPLSSLPEYNMPNFLNLFLPYNIIPLIVYSLIFRLARQYVKTHFWLKFEGFKRYRLQNLTICWAHAVVVGLGDLVLMFSHPHEIFHEVIEWYDPIAAQLPLISVAYFFQDAIDMLMYEWSSYTLELLLHHFATCAALVCPGVTGRFTLAAGWALLMEVNSIFLHARTILQICGLNTQFPGVFRFVVYSNIISFFFFRIVSQLLWTHWAIYNVPGLHWYFEMIGLLGPVVFGCINGLLFMRLLASDGFLPESLRAKFMVTRDKNDDQDKEKKKTT
;
A
#
# COMPACT_ATOMS: atom_id res chain seq x y z
N MET A 1 4.65 -29.21 -40.54
CA MET A 1 5.38 -28.06 -39.96
C MET A 1 5.36 -28.25 -38.46
N THR A 2 6.46 -28.75 -37.90
CA THR A 2 6.70 -28.76 -36.46
C THR A 2 6.93 -27.31 -36.03
N GLU A 3 6.05 -26.77 -35.19
CA GLU A 3 6.33 -25.52 -34.46
C GLU A 3 7.63 -25.73 -33.68
N GLU A 4 8.67 -25.04 -34.10
CA GLU A 4 9.92 -24.96 -33.36
C GLU A 4 9.62 -24.17 -32.08
N LYS A 5 9.38 -24.88 -30.96
CA LYS A 5 9.21 -24.25 -29.66
C LYS A 5 10.49 -23.47 -29.35
N LEU A 6 10.38 -22.15 -29.40
CA LEU A 6 11.40 -21.21 -28.93
C LEU A 6 11.97 -21.69 -27.58
N PRO A 7 13.30 -21.65 -27.39
CA PRO A 7 13.93 -22.11 -26.14
C PRO A 7 13.35 -21.34 -24.96
N LEU A 8 13.11 -22.01 -23.83
CA LEU A 8 12.44 -21.42 -22.66
C LEU A 8 13.08 -20.07 -22.22
N SER A 9 14.40 -19.95 -22.37
CA SER A 9 15.19 -18.73 -22.11
C SER A 9 14.88 -17.53 -23.01
N SER A 10 14.15 -17.72 -24.11
CA SER A 10 13.75 -16.66 -25.03
C SER A 10 12.39 -16.04 -24.68
N LEU A 11 11.65 -16.62 -23.73
CA LEU A 11 10.40 -16.06 -23.25
C LEU A 11 10.67 -14.77 -22.44
N PRO A 12 9.83 -13.72 -22.56
CA PRO A 12 10.07 -12.43 -21.91
C PRO A 12 10.20 -12.50 -20.39
N GLU A 13 9.55 -13.45 -19.74
CA GLU A 13 9.59 -13.67 -18.28
C GLU A 13 10.95 -14.14 -17.73
N TYR A 14 11.86 -14.61 -18.60
CA TYR A 14 13.24 -14.99 -18.25
C TYR A 14 14.27 -13.89 -18.53
N ASN A 15 13.82 -12.76 -19.10
CA ASN A 15 14.68 -11.63 -19.45
C ASN A 15 14.50 -10.47 -18.45
N MET A 16 15.51 -9.60 -18.38
CA MET A 16 15.44 -8.38 -17.58
C MET A 16 14.32 -7.46 -18.13
N PRO A 17 13.31 -7.09 -17.33
CA PRO A 17 12.36 -6.04 -17.68
C PRO A 17 13.04 -4.79 -18.24
N ASN A 18 12.62 -4.35 -19.42
CA ASN A 18 13.11 -3.12 -20.02
C ASN A 18 12.43 -1.91 -19.36
N PHE A 19 13.02 -1.41 -18.28
CA PHE A 19 12.48 -0.26 -17.55
C PHE A 19 12.28 1.01 -18.39
N LEU A 20 12.91 1.12 -19.56
CA LEU A 20 12.62 2.23 -20.49
C LEU A 20 11.15 2.23 -20.95
N ASN A 21 10.47 1.09 -20.88
CA ASN A 21 9.05 0.98 -21.18
C ASN A 21 8.18 1.86 -20.26
N LEU A 22 8.65 2.23 -19.07
CA LEU A 22 7.94 3.20 -18.21
C LEU A 22 7.83 4.58 -18.85
N PHE A 23 8.75 4.95 -19.73
CA PHE A 23 8.72 6.22 -20.45
C PHE A 23 7.83 6.20 -21.69
N LEU A 24 7.24 5.05 -22.04
CA LEU A 24 6.29 4.98 -23.15
C LEU A 24 5.03 5.81 -22.81
N PRO A 25 4.42 6.46 -23.81
CA PRO A 25 3.30 7.39 -23.59
C PRO A 25 2.16 6.82 -22.74
N TYR A 26 1.82 5.55 -22.94
CA TYR A 26 0.74 4.88 -22.21
C TYR A 26 1.05 4.59 -20.73
N ASN A 27 2.32 4.72 -20.29
CA ASN A 27 2.72 4.60 -18.89
C ASN A 27 3.04 5.98 -18.28
N ILE A 28 3.86 6.78 -18.96
CA ILE A 28 4.35 8.05 -18.42
C ILE A 28 3.25 9.12 -18.35
N ILE A 29 2.35 9.17 -19.34
CA ILE A 29 1.26 10.15 -19.33
C ILE A 29 0.32 9.89 -18.15
N PRO A 30 -0.20 8.67 -17.92
CA PRO A 30 -0.98 8.39 -16.72
C PRO A 30 -0.23 8.67 -15.42
N LEU A 31 1.04 8.29 -15.29
CA LEU A 31 1.83 8.57 -14.08
C LEU A 31 1.94 10.07 -13.77
N ILE A 32 2.15 10.90 -14.80
CA ILE A 32 2.17 12.37 -14.65
C ILE A 32 0.78 12.89 -14.29
N VAL A 33 -0.26 12.44 -14.99
CA VAL A 33 -1.65 12.87 -14.74
C VAL A 33 -2.09 12.53 -13.32
N TYR A 34 -1.89 11.28 -12.87
CA TYR A 34 -2.22 10.87 -11.51
C TYR A 34 -1.38 11.61 -10.47
N SER A 35 -0.09 11.84 -10.73
CA SER A 35 0.75 12.66 -9.85
C SER A 35 0.21 14.08 -9.69
N LEU A 36 -0.25 14.71 -10.78
CA LEU A 36 -0.87 16.03 -10.74
C LEU A 36 -2.20 16.00 -9.99
N ILE A 37 -3.04 14.99 -10.21
CA ILE A 37 -4.31 14.80 -9.49
C ILE A 37 -4.04 14.70 -7.98
N PHE A 38 -3.11 13.86 -7.54
CA PHE A 38 -2.78 13.74 -6.12
C PHE A 38 -2.17 15.02 -5.54
N ARG A 39 -1.37 15.77 -6.31
CA ARG A 39 -0.86 17.08 -5.88
C ARG A 39 -1.98 18.09 -5.67
N LEU A 40 -2.91 18.18 -6.62
CA LEU A 40 -4.07 19.07 -6.52
C LEU A 40 -4.98 18.67 -5.36
N ALA A 41 -5.27 17.37 -5.20
CA ALA A 41 -6.04 16.85 -4.07
C ALA A 41 -5.36 17.17 -2.73
N ARG A 42 -4.04 16.98 -2.63
CA ARG A 42 -3.26 17.33 -1.43
C ARG A 42 -3.33 18.82 -1.12
N GLN A 43 -3.20 19.67 -2.13
CA GLN A 43 -3.33 21.12 -1.95
C GLN A 43 -4.75 21.50 -1.47
N TYR A 44 -5.78 20.91 -2.08
CA TYR A 44 -7.17 21.12 -1.69
C TYR A 44 -7.42 20.73 -0.23
N VAL A 45 -6.94 19.55 0.19
CA VAL A 45 -7.02 19.09 1.58
C VAL A 45 -6.23 20.00 2.52
N LYS A 46 -5.03 20.46 2.13
CA LYS A 46 -4.21 21.38 2.94
C LYS A 46 -4.93 22.72 3.21
N THR A 47 -5.66 23.23 2.20
CA THR A 47 -6.40 24.51 2.26
C THR A 47 -7.75 24.43 2.96
N HIS A 48 -8.49 23.32 2.80
CA HIS A 48 -9.91 23.27 3.24
C HIS A 48 -10.18 22.32 4.41
N PHE A 49 -9.32 21.34 4.67
CA PHE A 49 -9.60 20.29 5.65
C PHE A 49 -8.73 20.41 6.89
N TRP A 50 -9.29 19.99 8.02
CA TRP A 50 -8.60 19.88 9.33
C TRP A 50 -8.03 21.20 9.86
N LEU A 51 -8.60 22.32 9.44
CA LEU A 51 -8.14 23.68 9.83
C LEU A 51 -8.24 23.95 11.34
N LYS A 52 -9.12 23.21 12.04
CA LYS A 52 -9.25 23.28 13.50
C LYS A 52 -8.09 22.66 14.29
N PHE A 53 -7.25 21.86 13.63
CA PHE A 53 -6.07 21.25 14.23
C PHE A 53 -4.82 22.07 13.89
N GLU A 54 -3.77 21.94 14.68
CA GLU A 54 -2.50 22.64 14.47
C GLU A 54 -1.31 21.68 14.52
N GLY A 55 -0.16 22.16 14.04
CA GLY A 55 1.11 21.42 14.08
C GLY A 55 1.07 20.07 13.40
N PHE A 56 1.73 19.08 14.00
CA PHE A 56 1.87 17.74 13.44
C PHE A 56 0.52 17.01 13.29
N LYS A 57 -0.42 17.22 14.22
CA LYS A 57 -1.76 16.60 14.16
C LYS A 57 -2.52 17.02 12.91
N ARG A 58 -2.47 18.30 12.54
CA ARG A 58 -3.11 18.78 11.30
C ARG A 58 -2.48 18.16 10.07
N TYR A 59 -1.14 18.18 9.99
CA TYR A 59 -0.40 17.55 8.90
C TYR A 59 -0.80 16.08 8.74
N ARG A 60 -0.78 15.32 9.84
CA ARG A 60 -1.09 13.89 9.84
C ARG A 60 -2.52 13.60 9.39
N LEU A 61 -3.51 14.38 9.82
CA LEU A 61 -4.90 14.24 9.36
C LEU A 61 -5.05 14.57 7.87
N GLN A 62 -4.38 15.62 7.39
CA GLN A 62 -4.39 16.00 5.98
C GLN A 62 -3.74 14.92 5.10
N ASN A 63 -2.58 14.41 5.50
CA ASN A 63 -1.89 13.32 4.82
C ASN A 63 -2.77 12.04 4.80
N LEU A 64 -3.27 11.60 5.96
CA LEU A 64 -4.17 10.44 6.08
C LEU A 64 -5.43 10.54 5.23
N THR A 65 -5.95 11.75 5.00
CA THR A 65 -7.12 11.95 4.14
C THR A 65 -6.82 11.59 2.69
N ILE A 66 -5.63 11.94 2.20
CA ILE A 66 -5.17 11.57 0.87
C ILE A 66 -4.90 10.06 0.80
N CYS A 67 -4.25 9.49 1.83
CA CYS A 67 -4.03 8.04 1.91
C CYS A 67 -5.36 7.27 1.89
N TRP A 68 -6.36 7.74 2.65
CA TRP A 68 -7.68 7.12 2.69
C TRP A 68 -8.39 7.19 1.34
N ALA A 69 -8.35 8.34 0.66
CA ALA A 69 -8.95 8.50 -0.67
C ALA A 69 -8.29 7.57 -1.70
N HIS A 70 -6.96 7.45 -1.66
CA HIS A 70 -6.22 6.49 -2.48
C HIS A 70 -6.68 5.05 -2.25
N ALA A 71 -6.68 4.62 -0.99
CA ALA A 71 -7.06 3.27 -0.59
C ALA A 71 -8.51 2.94 -1.02
N VAL A 72 -9.43 3.91 -0.95
CA VAL A 72 -10.82 3.73 -1.42
C VAL A 72 -10.85 3.53 -2.94
N VAL A 73 -10.17 4.37 -3.71
CA VAL A 73 -10.18 4.28 -5.18
C VAL A 73 -9.56 2.98 -5.65
N VAL A 74 -8.35 2.67 -5.18
CA VAL A 74 -7.61 1.49 -5.65
C VAL A 74 -8.10 0.22 -5.00
N GLY A 75 -8.38 0.20 -3.70
CA GLY A 75 -8.87 -0.99 -3.01
C GLY A 75 -10.24 -1.45 -3.54
N LEU A 76 -11.18 -0.53 -3.78
CA LEU A 76 -12.47 -0.92 -4.38
C LEU A 76 -12.33 -1.30 -5.85
N GLY A 77 -11.50 -0.58 -6.62
CA GLY A 77 -11.23 -0.92 -8.02
C GLY A 77 -10.59 -2.30 -8.17
N ASP A 78 -9.64 -2.63 -7.30
CA ASP A 78 -8.97 -3.93 -7.26
C ASP A 78 -9.92 -5.04 -6.82
N LEU A 79 -10.82 -4.81 -5.85
CA LEU A 79 -11.87 -5.79 -5.55
C LEU A 79 -12.75 -6.07 -6.76
N VAL A 80 -13.17 -5.04 -7.49
CA VAL A 80 -13.98 -5.23 -8.70
C VAL A 80 -13.20 -6.04 -9.73
N LEU A 81 -11.93 -5.73 -9.97
CA LEU A 81 -11.06 -6.51 -10.84
C LEU A 81 -11.00 -7.98 -10.39
N MET A 82 -10.75 -8.21 -9.10
CA MET A 82 -10.56 -9.54 -8.55
C MET A 82 -11.83 -10.40 -8.57
N PHE A 83 -13.00 -9.80 -8.37
CA PHE A 83 -14.27 -10.52 -8.42
C PHE A 83 -14.83 -10.69 -9.83
N SER A 84 -14.40 -9.86 -10.79
CA SER A 84 -14.85 -9.97 -12.19
C SER A 84 -14.02 -10.95 -13.02
N HIS A 85 -12.79 -11.27 -12.59
CA HIS A 85 -11.86 -12.14 -13.32
C HIS A 85 -11.38 -13.34 -12.47
N PRO A 86 -12.28 -14.11 -11.82
CA PRO A 86 -11.87 -15.16 -10.89
C PRO A 86 -11.07 -16.27 -11.57
N HIS A 87 -11.32 -16.58 -12.84
CA HIS A 87 -10.60 -17.65 -13.54
C HIS A 87 -9.14 -17.24 -13.82
N GLU A 88 -8.95 -16.04 -14.33
CA GLU A 88 -7.67 -15.48 -14.73
C GLU A 88 -6.73 -15.31 -13.53
N ILE A 89 -7.28 -14.94 -12.37
CA ILE A 89 -6.52 -14.77 -11.10
C ILE A 89 -5.89 -16.06 -10.59
N PHE A 90 -6.43 -17.23 -10.95
CA PHE A 90 -5.88 -18.52 -10.53
C PHE A 90 -5.10 -19.24 -11.63
N HIS A 91 -5.28 -18.85 -12.90
CA HIS A 91 -4.71 -19.59 -14.04
C HIS A 91 -3.78 -18.77 -14.94
N GLU A 92 -3.88 -17.43 -14.96
CA GLU A 92 -3.19 -16.57 -15.94
C GLU A 92 -2.43 -15.40 -15.29
N VAL A 93 -2.03 -15.55 -14.02
CA VAL A 93 -1.44 -14.49 -13.18
C VAL A 93 -0.25 -13.75 -13.82
N ILE A 94 0.58 -14.48 -14.59
CA ILE A 94 1.79 -13.94 -15.24
C ILE A 94 1.43 -13.24 -16.55
N GLU A 95 0.76 -13.93 -17.47
CA GLU A 95 0.58 -13.46 -18.85
C GLU A 95 -0.55 -12.44 -19.00
N TRP A 96 -1.52 -12.43 -18.09
CA TRP A 96 -2.70 -11.58 -18.24
C TRP A 96 -2.36 -10.09 -18.10
N TYR A 97 -2.83 -9.32 -19.09
CA TYR A 97 -2.70 -7.88 -19.14
C TYR A 97 -3.94 -7.24 -19.73
N ASP A 98 -4.47 -6.26 -19.00
CA ASP A 98 -5.52 -5.37 -19.48
C ASP A 98 -5.08 -3.92 -19.24
N PRO A 99 -5.11 -3.04 -20.27
CA PRO A 99 -4.66 -1.66 -20.14
C PRO A 99 -5.45 -0.82 -19.12
N ILE A 100 -6.72 -1.16 -18.89
CA ILE A 100 -7.60 -0.45 -17.93
C ILE A 100 -7.27 -0.94 -16.52
N ALA A 101 -7.17 -2.24 -16.30
CA ALA A 101 -6.76 -2.82 -15.02
C ALA A 101 -5.35 -2.37 -14.62
N ALA A 102 -4.44 -2.24 -15.58
CA ALA A 102 -3.08 -1.72 -15.37
C ALA A 102 -3.06 -0.24 -14.91
N GLN A 103 -4.17 0.49 -14.98
CA GLN A 103 -4.24 1.83 -14.39
C GLN A 103 -4.21 1.81 -12.86
N LEU A 104 -4.75 0.79 -12.20
CA LEU A 104 -4.74 0.67 -10.73
C LEU A 104 -3.31 0.72 -10.15
N PRO A 105 -2.36 -0.11 -10.60
CA PRO A 105 -0.98 -0.02 -10.13
C PRO A 105 -0.31 1.32 -10.50
N LEU A 106 -0.61 1.92 -11.64
CA LEU A 106 -0.06 3.24 -12.01
C LEU A 106 -0.57 4.36 -11.08
N ILE A 107 -1.85 4.34 -10.70
CA ILE A 107 -2.44 5.26 -9.72
C ILE A 107 -1.70 5.12 -8.39
N SER A 108 -1.44 3.88 -7.94
CA SER A 108 -0.71 3.59 -6.71
C SER A 108 0.75 4.02 -6.75
N VAL A 109 1.48 3.74 -7.83
CA VAL A 109 2.88 4.19 -7.97
C VAL A 109 2.97 5.72 -7.91
N ALA A 110 2.08 6.42 -8.62
CA ALA A 110 2.03 7.88 -8.56
C ALA A 110 1.73 8.39 -7.13
N TYR A 111 0.75 7.79 -6.46
CA TYR A 111 0.41 8.13 -5.07
C TYR A 111 1.58 7.88 -4.11
N PHE A 112 2.13 6.66 -4.07
CA PHE A 112 3.19 6.29 -3.13
C PHE A 112 4.44 7.14 -3.28
N PHE A 113 4.76 7.55 -4.51
CA PHE A 113 5.86 8.47 -4.77
C PHE A 113 5.60 9.87 -4.19
N GLN A 114 4.41 10.45 -4.41
CA GLN A 114 4.05 11.74 -3.82
C GLN A 114 3.98 11.67 -2.28
N ASP A 115 3.49 10.55 -1.74
CA ASP A 115 3.40 10.37 -0.30
C ASP A 115 4.77 10.16 0.35
N ALA A 116 5.67 9.43 -0.31
CA ALA A 116 7.07 9.31 0.12
C ALA A 116 7.75 10.69 0.20
N ILE A 117 7.56 11.56 -0.80
CA ILE A 117 8.10 12.92 -0.78
C ILE A 117 7.52 13.73 0.39
N ASP A 118 6.20 13.70 0.59
CA ASP A 118 5.55 14.45 1.69
C ASP A 118 6.06 13.95 3.06
N MET A 119 6.19 12.62 3.24
CA MET A 119 6.77 12.06 4.46
C MET A 119 8.22 12.51 4.68
N LEU A 120 9.08 12.42 3.66
CA LEU A 120 10.49 12.83 3.76
C LEU A 120 10.65 14.32 4.13
N MET A 121 9.70 15.17 3.71
CA MET A 121 9.73 16.61 3.99
C MET A 121 9.23 16.97 5.39
N TYR A 122 8.23 16.24 5.91
CA TYR A 122 7.48 16.66 7.10
C TYR A 122 7.62 15.70 8.30
N GLU A 123 8.16 14.50 8.12
CA GLU A 123 8.28 13.52 9.19
C GLU A 123 9.53 12.65 9.09
N TRP A 124 10.38 12.68 10.12
CA TRP A 124 11.51 11.76 10.23
C TRP A 124 11.42 10.92 11.50
N SER A 125 11.07 9.65 11.34
CA SER A 125 10.98 8.68 12.44
C SER A 125 11.27 7.26 11.94
N SER A 126 11.50 6.31 12.86
CA SER A 126 11.58 4.89 12.51
C SER A 126 10.30 4.38 11.82
N TYR A 127 9.15 5.00 12.11
CA TYR A 127 7.90 4.70 11.42
C TYR A 127 7.93 5.19 9.97
N THR A 128 8.46 6.39 9.73
CA THR A 128 8.67 6.89 8.36
C THR A 128 9.56 5.94 7.57
N LEU A 129 10.65 5.46 8.15
CA LEU A 129 11.56 4.55 7.46
C LEU A 129 10.88 3.22 7.08
N GLU A 130 10.10 2.64 7.99
CA GLU A 130 9.31 1.43 7.74
C GLU A 130 8.30 1.64 6.58
N LEU A 131 7.63 2.79 6.57
CA LEU A 131 6.64 3.11 5.54
C LEU A 131 7.30 3.45 4.19
N LEU A 132 8.48 4.09 4.19
CA LEU A 132 9.27 4.31 2.97
C LEU A 132 9.77 2.99 2.38
N LEU A 133 10.21 2.04 3.22
CA LEU A 133 10.58 0.69 2.77
C LEU A 133 9.37 -0.02 2.16
N HIS A 134 8.20 0.07 2.79
CA HIS A 134 6.94 -0.42 2.23
C HIS A 134 6.66 0.20 0.86
N HIS A 135 6.73 1.53 0.73
CA HIS A 135 6.47 2.21 -0.55
C HIS A 135 7.45 1.78 -1.63
N PHE A 136 8.74 1.69 -1.30
CA PHE A 136 9.76 1.22 -2.24
C PHE A 136 9.47 -0.20 -2.74
N ALA A 137 9.25 -1.14 -1.82
CA ALA A 137 8.95 -2.53 -2.17
C ALA A 137 7.64 -2.65 -2.97
N THR A 138 6.61 -1.89 -2.59
CA THR A 138 5.32 -1.87 -3.29
C THR A 138 5.49 -1.33 -4.71
N CYS A 139 6.16 -0.18 -4.88
CA CYS A 139 6.41 0.39 -6.20
C CYS A 139 7.22 -0.55 -7.10
N ALA A 140 8.23 -1.25 -6.56
CA ALA A 140 9.00 -2.23 -7.32
C ALA A 140 8.09 -3.35 -7.89
N ALA A 141 7.09 -3.80 -7.13
CA ALA A 141 6.11 -4.77 -7.63
C ALA A 141 5.13 -4.14 -8.64
N LEU A 142 4.56 -2.98 -8.32
CA LEU A 142 3.48 -2.35 -9.10
C LEU A 142 3.93 -1.74 -10.43
N VAL A 143 5.22 -1.50 -10.65
CA VAL A 143 5.71 -1.08 -11.98
C VAL A 143 5.76 -2.22 -12.99
N CYS A 144 5.70 -3.49 -12.54
CA CYS A 144 5.86 -4.66 -13.42
C CYS A 144 4.89 -4.65 -14.62
N PRO A 145 3.59 -4.36 -14.46
CA PRO A 145 2.66 -4.28 -15.59
C PRO A 145 3.03 -3.23 -16.62
N GLY A 146 3.45 -2.05 -16.19
CA GLY A 146 3.88 -0.99 -17.11
C GLY A 146 5.16 -1.36 -17.87
N VAL A 147 6.12 -2.00 -17.19
CA VAL A 147 7.42 -2.35 -17.79
C VAL A 147 7.31 -3.54 -18.75
N THR A 148 6.49 -4.54 -18.41
CA THR A 148 6.48 -5.84 -19.08
C THR A 148 5.27 -6.07 -19.96
N GLY A 149 4.17 -5.33 -19.76
CA GLY A 149 2.87 -5.65 -20.37
C GLY A 149 2.29 -6.97 -19.87
N ARG A 150 2.64 -7.37 -18.63
CA ARG A 150 2.30 -8.66 -17.98
C ARG A 150 2.13 -8.46 -16.47
N PHE A 151 1.79 -9.48 -15.70
CA PHE A 151 1.70 -9.42 -14.23
C PHE A 151 0.65 -8.45 -13.68
N THR A 152 -0.37 -8.09 -14.46
CA THR A 152 -1.39 -7.13 -13.97
C THR A 152 -2.18 -7.71 -12.80
N LEU A 153 -2.51 -9.00 -12.85
CA LEU A 153 -3.18 -9.70 -11.76
C LEU A 153 -2.27 -9.88 -10.55
N ALA A 154 -0.97 -10.13 -10.75
CA ALA A 154 0.01 -10.15 -9.67
C ALA A 154 0.10 -8.80 -8.95
N ALA A 155 0.06 -7.69 -9.69
CA ALA A 155 -0.03 -6.36 -9.10
C ALA A 155 -1.36 -6.16 -8.34
N GLY A 156 -2.47 -6.68 -8.86
CA GLY A 156 -3.76 -6.70 -8.16
C GLY A 156 -3.71 -7.45 -6.83
N TRP A 157 -3.13 -8.67 -6.80
CA TRP A 157 -2.88 -9.42 -5.56
C TRP A 157 -2.14 -8.60 -4.51
N ALA A 158 -1.13 -7.83 -4.92
CA ALA A 158 -0.41 -6.92 -4.04
C ALA A 158 -1.28 -5.75 -3.55
N LEU A 159 -2.19 -5.24 -4.40
CA LEU A 159 -3.09 -4.13 -4.09
C LEU A 159 -4.28 -4.51 -3.20
N LEU A 160 -4.64 -5.79 -3.08
CA LEU A 160 -5.72 -6.24 -2.19
C LEU A 160 -5.57 -5.70 -0.76
N MET A 161 -4.33 -5.50 -0.29
CA MET A 161 -4.07 -4.94 1.04
C MET A 161 -4.60 -3.50 1.24
N GLU A 162 -4.83 -2.76 0.16
CA GLU A 162 -5.43 -1.42 0.19
C GLU A 162 -6.88 -1.45 0.68
N VAL A 163 -7.60 -2.56 0.49
CA VAL A 163 -8.96 -2.73 1.04
C VAL A 163 -8.93 -2.65 2.56
N ASN A 164 -7.93 -3.25 3.20
CA ASN A 164 -7.73 -3.07 4.63
C ASN A 164 -7.26 -1.64 4.97
N SER A 165 -6.40 -1.03 4.15
CA SER A 165 -5.92 0.34 4.35
C SER A 165 -7.06 1.35 4.45
N ILE A 166 -8.20 1.14 3.77
CA ILE A 166 -9.42 1.97 3.93
C ILE A 166 -9.82 2.08 5.40
N PHE A 167 -9.97 0.94 6.08
CA PHE A 167 -10.40 0.91 7.48
C PHE A 167 -9.29 1.34 8.42
N LEU A 168 -8.03 1.02 8.11
CA LEU A 168 -6.86 1.43 8.89
C LEU A 168 -6.72 2.97 8.94
N HIS A 169 -6.83 3.63 7.78
CA HIS A 169 -6.76 5.09 7.69
C HIS A 169 -7.98 5.74 8.34
N ALA A 170 -9.19 5.24 8.07
CA ALA A 170 -10.41 5.75 8.70
C ALA A 170 -10.34 5.66 10.24
N ARG A 171 -9.89 4.51 10.77
CA ARG A 171 -9.66 4.30 12.21
C ARG A 171 -8.71 5.35 12.78
N THR A 172 -7.57 5.56 12.12
CA THR A 172 -6.53 6.49 12.58
C THR A 172 -7.03 7.94 12.55
N ILE A 173 -7.77 8.32 11.50
CA ILE A 173 -8.40 9.64 11.40
C ILE A 173 -9.38 9.85 12.56
N LEU A 174 -10.29 8.90 12.81
CA LEU A 174 -11.28 8.97 13.90
C LEU A 174 -10.63 9.12 15.28
N GLN A 175 -9.48 8.46 15.50
CA GLN A 175 -8.71 8.58 16.74
C GLN A 175 -8.07 9.97 16.89
N ILE A 176 -7.33 10.45 15.88
CA ILE A 176 -6.62 11.73 15.98
C ILE A 176 -7.59 12.90 16.10
N CYS A 177 -8.71 12.85 15.38
CA CYS A 177 -9.69 13.94 15.41
C CYS A 177 -10.66 13.89 16.60
N GLY A 178 -10.54 12.87 17.47
CA GLY A 178 -11.35 12.70 18.68
C GLY A 178 -12.80 12.25 18.42
N LEU A 179 -13.12 11.79 17.20
CA LEU A 179 -14.45 11.29 16.87
C LEU A 179 -14.70 9.89 17.42
N ASN A 180 -13.66 9.17 17.85
CA ASN A 180 -13.78 7.89 18.53
C ASN A 180 -14.59 7.95 19.84
N THR A 181 -14.53 9.07 20.58
CA THR A 181 -15.31 9.27 21.80
C THR A 181 -16.70 9.84 21.53
N GLN A 182 -16.84 10.66 20.48
CA GLN A 182 -18.12 11.26 20.09
C GLN A 182 -19.06 10.25 19.43
N PHE A 183 -18.52 9.35 18.60
CA PHE A 183 -19.27 8.34 17.86
C PHE A 183 -18.71 6.93 18.12
N PRO A 184 -18.85 6.40 19.36
CA PRO A 184 -18.22 5.13 19.74
C PRO A 184 -18.75 3.93 18.94
N GLY A 185 -20.02 3.94 18.51
CA GLY A 185 -20.59 2.89 17.67
C GLY A 185 -19.92 2.81 16.28
N VAL A 186 -19.77 3.95 15.61
CA VAL A 186 -19.08 4.06 14.32
C VAL A 186 -17.61 3.66 14.46
N PHE A 187 -16.95 4.13 15.53
CA PHE A 187 -15.57 3.77 15.78
C PHE A 187 -15.38 2.27 16.00
N ARG A 188 -16.23 1.63 16.81
CA ARG A 188 -16.20 0.16 17.00
C ARG A 188 -16.40 -0.58 15.68
N PHE A 189 -17.37 -0.15 14.86
CA PHE A 189 -17.57 -0.74 13.53
C PHE A 189 -16.30 -0.67 12.70
N VAL A 190 -15.67 0.51 12.58
CA VAL A 190 -14.43 0.68 11.82
C VAL A 190 -13.28 -0.17 12.38
N VAL A 191 -13.16 -0.29 13.71
CA VAL A 191 -12.16 -1.17 14.35
C VAL A 191 -12.38 -2.64 13.98
N TYR A 192 -13.61 -3.15 14.08
CA TYR A 192 -13.90 -4.53 13.71
C TYR A 192 -13.73 -4.77 12.22
N SER A 193 -14.20 -3.86 11.37
CA SER A 193 -13.96 -3.94 9.92
C SER A 193 -12.47 -3.92 9.59
N ASN A 194 -11.67 -3.13 10.31
CA ASN A 194 -10.21 -3.13 10.15
C ASN A 194 -9.61 -4.49 10.51
N ILE A 195 -9.99 -5.11 11.63
CA ILE A 195 -9.45 -6.42 12.03
C ILE A 195 -9.87 -7.52 11.05
N ILE A 196 -11.14 -7.55 10.67
CA ILE A 196 -11.68 -8.56 9.74
C ILE A 196 -11.02 -8.41 8.36
N SER A 197 -10.98 -7.19 7.82
CA SER A 197 -10.32 -6.93 6.54
C SER A 197 -8.82 -7.19 6.60
N PHE A 198 -8.16 -6.94 7.72
CA PHE A 198 -6.74 -7.27 7.91
C PHE A 198 -6.50 -8.77 7.73
N PHE A 199 -7.35 -9.59 8.35
CA PHE A 199 -7.26 -11.05 8.22
C PHE A 199 -7.40 -11.51 6.76
N PHE A 200 -8.43 -11.06 6.05
CA PHE A 200 -8.66 -11.51 4.66
C PHE A 200 -7.67 -10.90 3.66
N PHE A 201 -7.53 -9.58 3.67
CA PHE A 201 -6.82 -8.85 2.61
C PHE A 201 -5.33 -8.69 2.84
N ARG A 202 -4.84 -8.95 4.05
CA ARG A 202 -3.40 -9.01 4.32
C ARG A 202 -2.96 -10.43 4.61
N ILE A 203 -3.53 -11.13 5.58
CA ILE A 203 -3.04 -12.46 5.95
C ILE A 203 -3.39 -13.53 4.90
N VAL A 204 -4.67 -13.72 4.59
CA VAL A 204 -5.10 -14.74 3.63
C VAL A 204 -4.56 -14.44 2.23
N SER A 205 -4.68 -13.19 1.77
CA SER A 205 -4.10 -12.77 0.49
C SER A 205 -2.60 -13.08 0.38
N GLN A 206 -1.82 -12.72 1.40
CA GLN A 206 -0.38 -12.99 1.43
C GLN A 206 -0.06 -14.49 1.42
N LEU A 207 -0.82 -15.31 2.15
CA LEU A 207 -0.62 -16.76 2.17
C LEU A 207 -0.90 -17.39 0.80
N LEU A 208 -2.00 -16.98 0.15
CA LEU A 208 -2.36 -17.45 -1.18
C LEU A 208 -1.31 -17.04 -2.23
N TRP A 209 -0.88 -15.77 -2.22
CA TRP A 209 0.19 -15.31 -3.09
C TRP A 209 1.49 -16.08 -2.85
N THR A 210 1.90 -16.25 -1.59
CA THR A 210 3.16 -16.95 -1.26
C THR A 210 3.12 -18.40 -1.70
N HIS A 211 1.99 -19.08 -1.47
CA HIS A 211 1.78 -20.45 -1.95
C HIS A 211 1.89 -20.52 -3.47
N TRP A 212 1.18 -19.65 -4.19
CA TRP A 212 1.25 -19.61 -5.65
C TRP A 212 2.66 -19.30 -6.16
N ALA A 213 3.33 -18.31 -5.57
CA ALA A 213 4.66 -17.86 -6.00
C ALA A 213 5.72 -18.94 -5.87
N ILE A 214 5.71 -19.74 -4.79
CA ILE A 214 6.71 -20.82 -4.58
C ILE A 214 6.71 -21.84 -5.72
N TYR A 215 5.58 -22.07 -6.39
CA TYR A 215 5.49 -23.03 -7.48
C TYR A 215 5.66 -22.42 -8.87
N ASN A 216 5.34 -21.13 -9.05
CA ASN A 216 5.23 -20.52 -10.37
C ASN A 216 6.32 -19.47 -10.68
N VAL A 217 6.99 -18.95 -9.65
CA VAL A 217 8.01 -17.89 -9.81
C VAL A 217 9.44 -18.43 -9.94
N PRO A 218 9.86 -19.54 -9.29
CA PRO A 218 11.19 -20.07 -9.49
C PRO A 218 11.49 -20.38 -10.95
N GLY A 219 12.67 -19.97 -11.40
CA GLY A 219 13.12 -20.08 -12.78
C GLY A 219 12.91 -18.82 -13.59
N LEU A 220 12.02 -17.90 -13.18
CA LEU A 220 11.86 -16.60 -13.84
C LEU A 220 13.12 -15.74 -13.68
N HIS A 221 13.18 -14.61 -14.41
CA HIS A 221 14.28 -13.66 -14.21
C HIS A 221 14.38 -13.22 -12.74
N TRP A 222 15.60 -13.08 -12.21
CA TRP A 222 15.87 -12.85 -10.78
C TRP A 222 15.08 -11.68 -10.15
N TYR A 223 14.73 -10.68 -10.96
CA TYR A 223 13.88 -9.56 -10.55
C TYR A 223 12.47 -10.01 -10.15
N PHE A 224 11.84 -10.88 -10.94
CA PHE A 224 10.52 -11.43 -10.64
C PHE A 224 10.60 -12.42 -9.48
N GLU A 225 11.69 -13.19 -9.36
CA GLU A 225 11.93 -14.04 -8.19
C GLU A 225 12.05 -13.22 -6.91
N MET A 226 12.82 -12.13 -6.95
CA MET A 226 12.97 -11.22 -5.81
C MET A 226 11.61 -10.63 -5.40
N ILE A 227 10.81 -10.13 -6.35
CA ILE A 227 9.49 -9.57 -6.04
C ILE A 227 8.53 -10.65 -5.52
N GLY A 228 8.46 -11.79 -6.22
CA GLY A 228 7.49 -12.84 -5.96
C GLY A 228 7.78 -13.66 -4.70
N LEU A 229 9.06 -13.82 -4.32
CA LEU A 229 9.46 -14.67 -3.19
C LEU A 229 10.00 -13.87 -1.99
N LEU A 230 10.86 -12.87 -2.22
CA LEU A 230 11.40 -12.04 -1.13
C LEU A 230 10.39 -10.95 -0.70
N GLY A 231 9.64 -10.39 -1.64
CA GLY A 231 8.58 -9.41 -1.35
C GLY A 231 7.63 -9.88 -0.25
N PRO A 232 7.01 -11.07 -0.36
CA PRO A 232 6.15 -11.65 0.68
C PRO A 232 6.76 -11.74 2.07
N VAL A 233 8.06 -12.01 2.18
CA VAL A 233 8.76 -12.05 3.47
C VAL A 233 8.82 -10.65 4.08
N VAL A 234 9.16 -9.64 3.29
CA VAL A 234 9.19 -8.24 3.72
C VAL A 234 7.80 -7.77 4.17
N PHE A 235 6.77 -8.00 3.35
CA PHE A 235 5.39 -7.62 3.68
C PHE A 235 4.82 -8.44 4.84
N GLY A 236 5.21 -9.71 4.99
CA GLY A 236 4.86 -10.52 6.15
C GLY A 236 5.39 -9.91 7.47
N CYS A 237 6.65 -9.48 7.48
CA CYS A 237 7.24 -8.79 8.63
C CYS A 237 6.53 -7.47 8.94
N ILE A 238 6.32 -6.62 7.93
CA ILE A 238 5.66 -5.32 8.09
C ILE A 238 4.21 -5.50 8.56
N ASN A 239 3.45 -6.39 7.93
CA ASN A 239 2.07 -6.69 8.33
C ASN A 239 2.01 -7.26 9.75
N GLY A 240 2.92 -8.15 10.13
CA GLY A 240 3.00 -8.67 11.50
C GLY A 240 3.22 -7.55 12.53
N LEU A 241 4.15 -6.63 12.27
CA LEU A 241 4.40 -5.48 13.15
C LEU A 241 3.19 -4.54 13.24
N LEU A 242 2.57 -4.21 12.10
CA LEU A 242 1.38 -3.38 12.04
C LEU A 242 0.19 -4.01 12.78
N PHE A 243 0.01 -5.32 12.67
CA PHE A 243 -1.05 -6.04 13.37
C PHE A 243 -0.86 -5.99 14.89
N MET A 244 0.36 -6.22 15.36
CA MET A 244 0.67 -6.13 16.80
C MET A 244 0.44 -4.71 17.34
N ARG A 245 0.82 -3.68 16.59
CA ARG A 245 0.54 -2.28 16.95
C ARG A 245 -0.96 -1.97 16.97
N LEU A 246 -1.72 -2.52 16.01
CA LEU A 246 -3.16 -2.36 15.94
C LEU A 246 -3.84 -2.98 17.17
N LEU A 247 -3.54 -4.25 17.47
CA LEU A 247 -4.09 -4.95 18.64
C LEU A 247 -3.71 -4.25 19.95
N ALA A 248 -2.49 -3.73 20.04
CA ALA A 248 -2.06 -2.95 21.19
C ALA A 248 -2.89 -1.67 21.35
N SER A 249 -3.11 -0.93 20.26
CA SER A 249 -3.81 0.35 20.28
C SER A 249 -5.31 0.22 20.57
N ASP A 250 -5.93 -0.91 20.22
CA ASP A 250 -7.36 -1.16 20.49
C ASP A 250 -7.61 -1.95 21.79
N GLY A 251 -6.56 -2.26 22.55
CA GLY A 251 -6.67 -2.91 23.85
C GLY A 251 -6.91 -4.42 23.80
N PHE A 252 -6.64 -5.07 22.66
CA PHE A 252 -6.73 -6.52 22.52
C PHE A 252 -5.50 -7.26 23.08
N LEU A 253 -4.40 -6.56 23.39
CA LEU A 253 -3.21 -7.15 24.00
C LEU A 253 -3.12 -6.92 25.52
N PRO A 254 -2.53 -7.86 26.28
CA PRO A 254 -2.16 -7.66 27.68
C PRO A 254 -1.27 -6.43 27.88
N GLU A 255 -1.34 -5.81 29.06
CA GLU A 255 -0.64 -4.54 29.37
C GLU A 255 0.88 -4.59 29.12
N SER A 256 1.53 -5.72 29.43
CA SER A 256 2.96 -5.94 29.23
C SER A 256 3.37 -5.87 27.75
N LEU A 257 2.55 -6.44 26.85
CA LEU A 257 2.76 -6.37 25.41
C LEU A 257 2.33 -5.02 24.84
N ARG A 258 1.28 -4.40 25.40
CA ARG A 258 0.81 -3.08 25.00
C ARG A 258 1.92 -2.03 25.15
N ALA A 259 2.65 -2.02 26.27
CA ALA A 259 3.76 -1.09 26.49
C ALA A 259 4.88 -1.23 25.44
N LYS A 260 5.13 -2.44 24.94
CA LYS A 260 6.16 -2.73 23.94
C LYS A 260 5.79 -2.23 22.53
N PHE A 261 4.51 -2.31 22.17
CA PHE A 261 4.01 -1.98 20.82
C PHE A 261 3.33 -0.61 20.73
N MET A 262 3.01 0.03 21.86
CA MET A 262 2.57 1.43 21.92
C MET A 262 3.78 2.38 21.75
N VAL A 263 4.45 2.30 20.61
CA VAL A 263 5.36 3.37 20.16
C VAL A 263 4.50 4.41 19.44
N THR A 264 4.07 5.43 20.18
CA THR A 264 3.19 6.47 19.64
C THR A 264 3.98 7.42 18.73
N ARG A 265 3.59 7.49 17.46
CA ARG A 265 4.09 8.43 16.44
C ARG A 265 3.96 9.90 16.87
N ASP A 266 3.09 10.19 17.85
CA ASP A 266 2.79 11.53 18.35
C ASP A 266 3.74 12.03 19.48
N LYS A 267 4.67 11.21 19.99
CA LYS A 267 5.58 11.60 21.09
C LYS A 267 6.54 12.75 20.76
N ASN A 268 6.88 12.94 19.48
CA ASN A 268 7.85 13.96 19.08
C ASN A 268 7.30 15.40 19.24
N ASP A 269 5.98 15.60 19.08
CA ASP A 269 5.36 16.93 19.16
C ASP A 269 5.20 17.41 20.62
N ASP A 270 5.01 16.48 21.56
CA ASP A 270 4.92 16.79 23.00
C ASP A 270 6.32 17.06 23.60
N GLN A 271 7.36 16.35 23.16
CA GLN A 271 8.73 16.58 23.60
C GLN A 271 9.30 17.91 23.10
N ASP A 272 8.99 18.33 21.87
CA ASP A 272 9.41 19.64 21.35
C ASP A 272 8.65 20.80 21.99
N LYS A 273 7.39 20.60 22.39
CA LYS A 273 6.62 21.58 23.18
C LYS A 273 7.10 21.70 24.62
N GLU A 274 7.51 20.60 25.26
CA GLU A 274 8.13 20.62 26.59
C GLU A 274 9.50 21.30 26.58
N LYS A 275 10.34 21.04 25.57
CA LYS A 275 11.63 21.73 25.40
C LYS A 275 11.48 23.23 25.19
N LYS A 276 10.48 23.68 24.42
CA LYS A 276 10.17 25.11 24.23
C LYS A 276 9.52 25.79 25.44
N LYS A 277 9.02 25.04 26.42
CA LYS A 277 8.51 25.59 27.69
C LYS A 277 9.57 25.66 28.79
N THR A 278 10.70 24.98 28.60
CA THR A 278 11.83 24.90 29.55
C THR A 278 13.05 25.73 29.11
N THR A 279 12.92 26.49 28.03
CA THR A 279 13.85 27.54 27.56
C THR A 279 13.15 28.88 27.58
#